data_AF-A0A4Q9QCE1-F1
#
_entry.id   AF-A0A4Q9QCE1-F1
#
_cell.length_a   1.000
_cell.length_b   1.000
_cell.length_c   1.000
_cell.angle_alpha   90.00
_cell.angle_beta   90.00
_cell.angle_gamma   90.00
#
_symmetry.space_group_name_H-M   'P 1'
#
loop_
_entity.id
_entity.type
_entity.pdbx_description
1 polymer ?
#
loop_
_entity_poly.entity_id
_entity_poly.type
_entity_poly.pdbx_seq_one_letter_code
_entity_poly.pdbx_strand_id
1 'polypeptide(L)'
;MTGYLWLVWYEAPARSAIRHWTLAVTYEANDRAYATVYEVAIDSSGHYQSRVTRRVHLTSNHPSGAYNGKILLGEINDNVLCSLEPYSETAAELVNSRNRKRGPGAQTCHDWAMIIVRSLEDSMLLPQGALACVEKCPRIG
;
A
#
# COMPACT_ATOMS: atom_id res chain seq x y z
N MET A 1 -17.42 -5.86 -10.73
CA MET A 1 -17.19 -6.70 -9.54
C MET A 1 -16.72 -5.79 -8.42
N THR A 2 -17.07 -6.06 -7.16
CA THR A 2 -16.64 -5.21 -6.03
C THR A 2 -15.39 -5.82 -5.41
N GLY A 3 -14.32 -5.03 -5.25
CA GLY A 3 -13.13 -5.39 -4.51
C GLY A 3 -13.07 -4.66 -3.17
N TYR A 4 -12.24 -5.13 -2.26
CA TYR A 4 -11.98 -4.52 -0.97
C TYR A 4 -10.54 -4.03 -0.95
N LEU A 5 -10.35 -2.73 -0.70
CA LEU A 5 -9.04 -2.13 -0.56
C LEU A 5 -8.64 -2.10 0.91
N TRP A 6 -7.49 -2.67 1.20
CA TRP A 6 -6.92 -2.80 2.53
C TRP A 6 -5.59 -2.05 2.61
N LEU A 7 -5.35 -1.39 3.73
CA LEU A 7 -4.01 -1.00 4.14
C LEU A 7 -3.44 -2.12 5.00
N VAL A 8 -2.28 -2.67 4.62
CA VAL A 8 -1.69 -3.84 5.28
C VAL A 8 -0.26 -3.53 5.69
N TRP A 9 0.08 -3.85 6.94
CA TRP A 9 1.42 -3.67 7.46
C TRP A 9 2.29 -4.86 7.07
N TYR A 10 3.24 -4.67 6.15
CA TYR A 10 4.16 -5.72 5.75
C TYR A 10 5.28 -5.87 6.79
N GLU A 11 5.38 -7.08 7.33
CA GLU A 11 6.43 -7.49 8.24
C GLU A 11 7.39 -8.41 7.49
N ALA A 12 8.57 -7.87 7.15
CA ALA A 12 9.51 -8.63 6.35
C ALA A 12 10.08 -9.82 7.14
N PRO A 13 10.19 -11.02 6.52
CA PRO A 13 10.70 -12.21 7.21
C PRO A 13 12.20 -12.12 7.58
N ALA A 14 12.94 -11.18 6.99
CA ALA A 14 14.33 -10.90 7.32
C ALA A 14 14.44 -9.61 8.13
N ARG A 15 15.22 -9.63 9.23
CA ARG A 15 15.49 -8.46 10.11
C ARG A 15 16.04 -7.22 9.39
N SER A 16 16.49 -7.35 8.14
CA SER A 16 17.09 -6.28 7.33
C SER A 16 16.11 -5.57 6.40
N ALA A 17 14.90 -6.09 6.19
CA ALA A 17 13.91 -5.45 5.34
C ALA A 17 12.98 -4.58 6.20
N ILE A 18 12.88 -3.31 5.82
CA ILE A 18 12.16 -2.28 6.58
C ILE A 18 10.66 -2.60 6.54
N ARG A 19 10.00 -2.58 7.71
CA ARG A 19 8.56 -2.78 7.79
C ARG A 19 7.87 -1.58 7.15
N HIS A 20 6.82 -1.84 6.37
CA HIS A 20 6.18 -0.76 5.63
C HIS A 20 4.70 -1.04 5.35
N TRP A 21 3.96 0.04 5.09
CA TRP A 21 2.57 -0.05 4.66
C TRP A 21 2.49 -0.40 3.18
N THR A 22 1.58 -1.31 2.87
CA THR A 22 1.26 -1.77 1.52
C THR A 22 -0.24 -1.70 1.30
N LEU A 23 -0.67 -1.58 0.06
CA LEU A 23 -2.08 -1.66 -0.30
C LEU A 23 -2.37 -3.07 -0.79
N ALA A 24 -3.44 -3.67 -0.30
CA ALA A 24 -3.89 -4.98 -0.75
C ALA A 24 -5.32 -4.91 -1.23
N VAL A 25 -5.61 -5.66 -2.28
CA VAL A 25 -6.95 -5.80 -2.84
C VAL A 25 -7.39 -7.24 -2.73
N THR A 26 -8.56 -7.49 -2.15
CA THR A 26 -9.23 -8.80 -2.22
C THR A 26 -10.57 -8.67 -2.94
N TYR A 27 -11.03 -9.75 -3.57
CA TYR A 27 -12.39 -9.83 -4.14
C TYR A 27 -13.43 -10.41 -3.17
N GLU A 28 -12.97 -10.91 -2.04
CA GLU A 28 -13.80 -11.46 -0.98
C GLU A 28 -13.42 -10.79 0.34
N ALA A 29 -14.41 -10.55 1.21
CA ALA A 29 -14.20 -9.95 2.53
C ALA A 29 -13.61 -10.94 3.56
N ASN A 30 -13.36 -12.19 3.17
CA ASN A 30 -12.87 -13.22 4.07
C ASN A 30 -11.34 -13.16 4.22
N ASP A 31 -10.84 -13.67 5.36
CA ASP A 31 -9.42 -13.61 5.71
C ASP A 31 -8.52 -14.55 4.90
N ARG A 32 -9.12 -15.49 4.16
CA ARG A 32 -8.40 -16.48 3.33
C ARG A 32 -8.38 -16.11 1.86
N ALA A 33 -8.93 -14.95 1.51
CA ALA A 33 -8.96 -14.47 0.14
C ALA A 33 -7.54 -14.23 -0.37
N TYR A 34 -7.30 -14.61 -1.62
CA TYR A 34 -6.13 -14.17 -2.34
C TYR A 34 -6.21 -12.66 -2.57
N ALA A 35 -5.12 -11.99 -2.27
CA ALA A 35 -4.94 -10.57 -2.50
C ALA A 35 -4.00 -10.29 -3.68
N THR A 36 -4.21 -9.14 -4.29
CA THR A 36 -3.19 -8.45 -5.08
C THR A 36 -2.61 -7.35 -4.21
N VAL A 37 -1.31 -7.41 -3.96
CA VAL A 37 -0.57 -6.44 -3.14
C VAL A 37 0.16 -5.46 -4.05
N TYR A 38 0.07 -4.19 -3.68
CA TYR A 38 0.75 -3.05 -4.28
C TYR A 38 1.66 -2.49 -3.20
N GLU A 39 2.95 -2.42 -3.49
CA GLU A 39 3.97 -1.96 -2.55
C GLU A 39 5.01 -1.10 -3.26
N VAL A 40 5.82 -0.40 -2.48
CA VAL A 40 7.02 0.26 -2.98
C VAL A 40 8.26 -0.29 -2.28
N ALA A 41 9.22 -0.72 -3.08
CA ALA A 41 10.52 -1.15 -2.60
C ALA A 41 11.56 -0.08 -2.93
N ILE A 42 12.53 0.10 -2.03
CA ILE A 42 13.68 0.98 -2.28
C ILE A 42 14.74 0.15 -3.01
N ASP A 43 15.20 0.63 -4.16
CA ASP A 43 16.30 0.01 -4.88
C ASP A 43 17.67 0.37 -4.26
N SER A 44 18.75 -0.20 -4.80
CA SER A 44 20.12 0.07 -4.32
C SER A 44 20.55 1.54 -4.46
N SER A 45 19.84 2.34 -5.25
CA SER A 45 20.10 3.78 -5.44
C SER A 45 19.30 4.67 -4.49
N GLY A 46 18.44 4.09 -3.64
CA GLY A 46 17.54 4.84 -2.77
C GLY A 46 16.26 5.32 -3.46
N HIS A 47 15.95 4.81 -4.64
CA HIS A 47 14.77 5.15 -5.43
C HIS A 47 13.64 4.18 -5.14
N TYR A 48 12.43 4.70 -4.92
CA TYR A 48 11.23 3.89 -4.73
C TYR A 48 10.74 3.34 -6.07
N GLN A 49 10.51 2.04 -6.14
CA GLN A 49 9.93 1.36 -7.28
C GLN A 49 8.62 0.69 -6.88
N SER A 50 7.55 1.00 -7.61
CA SER A 50 6.25 0.33 -7.48
C SER A 50 6.40 -1.14 -7.87
N ARG A 51 5.77 -2.01 -7.09
CA ARG A 51 5.72 -3.45 -7.33
C ARG A 51 4.31 -3.98 -7.07
N VAL A 52 3.85 -4.85 -7.95
CA VAL A 52 2.57 -5.56 -7.82
C VAL A 52 2.82 -7.06 -7.69
N THR A 53 2.27 -7.65 -6.63
CA THR A 53 2.33 -9.09 -6.38
C THR A 53 0.92 -9.65 -6.29
N ARG A 54 0.58 -10.58 -7.20
CA ARG A 54 -0.75 -11.20 -7.26
C ARG A 54 -0.77 -12.53 -6.50
N ARG A 55 -1.96 -12.97 -6.09
CA ARG A 55 -2.19 -14.26 -5.40
C ARG A 55 -1.44 -14.39 -4.07
N VAL A 56 -1.43 -13.31 -3.29
CA VAL A 56 -0.82 -13.27 -1.95
C VAL A 56 -1.86 -13.63 -0.91
N HIS A 57 -1.53 -14.50 0.04
CA HIS A 57 -2.39 -14.71 1.22
C HIS A 57 -2.13 -13.62 2.26
N LEU A 58 -3.18 -12.89 2.65
CA LEU A 58 -3.10 -11.89 3.73
C LEU A 58 -3.04 -12.51 5.12
N THR A 59 -3.40 -13.79 5.24
CA THR A 59 -3.20 -14.58 6.46
C THR A 59 -2.12 -15.63 6.21
N SER A 60 -1.06 -15.57 7.02
CA SER A 60 -0.02 -16.58 7.02
C SER A 60 -0.29 -17.58 8.13
N ASN A 61 -0.40 -18.86 7.80
CA ASN A 61 -0.31 -19.96 8.79
C ASN A 61 1.15 -20.20 9.23
N HIS A 62 2.13 -19.47 8.69
CA HIS A 62 3.52 -19.49 9.14
C HIS A 62 3.75 -18.56 10.33
N PRO A 63 4.63 -18.92 11.28
CA PRO A 63 4.96 -18.11 12.47
C PRO A 63 5.61 -16.76 12.13
N SER A 64 6.18 -16.61 10.93
CA SER A 64 6.59 -15.32 10.35
C SER A 64 5.46 -14.78 9.48
N GLY A 65 4.41 -14.25 10.09
CA GLY A 65 3.32 -13.62 9.35
C GLY A 65 3.86 -12.43 8.57
N ALA A 66 3.90 -12.52 7.24
CA ALA A 66 4.43 -11.45 6.38
C ALA A 66 3.61 -10.16 6.45
N TYR A 67 2.41 -10.22 7.02
CA TYR A 67 1.51 -9.09 7.20
C TYR A 67 0.94 -9.11 8.62
N ASN A 68 1.11 -8.02 9.37
CA ASN A 68 0.72 -7.93 10.77
C ASN A 68 -0.27 -6.78 10.98
N GLY A 69 -1.55 -7.10 10.79
CA GLY A 69 -2.65 -6.14 10.84
C GLY A 69 -3.06 -5.66 9.45
N LYS A 70 -4.37 -5.45 9.28
CA LYS A 70 -4.99 -4.88 8.09
C LYS A 70 -6.10 -3.93 8.48
N ILE A 71 -6.26 -2.86 7.72
CA ILE A 71 -7.33 -1.87 7.89
C ILE A 71 -8.11 -1.84 6.58
N LEU A 72 -9.42 -2.06 6.65
CA LEU A 72 -10.28 -1.89 5.50
C LEU A 72 -10.42 -0.39 5.23
N LEU A 73 -9.98 0.05 4.05
CA LEU A 73 -10.14 1.44 3.61
C LEU A 73 -11.49 1.65 2.93
N GLY A 74 -12.02 0.62 2.26
CA GLY A 74 -13.33 0.67 1.65
C GLY A 74 -13.50 -0.34 0.52
N GLU A 75 -14.71 -0.36 -0.03
CA GLU A 75 -15.02 -1.08 -1.25
C GLU A 75 -14.60 -0.27 -2.47
N ILE A 76 -14.06 -0.95 -3.47
CA ILE A 76 -13.59 -0.36 -4.73
C ILE A 76 -14.22 -1.11 -5.91
N ASN A 77 -14.37 -0.43 -7.04
CA ASN A 77 -14.90 -1.01 -8.26
C ASN A 77 -13.78 -1.38 -9.25
N ASP A 78 -14.15 -2.03 -10.36
CA ASP A 78 -13.20 -2.45 -11.40
C ASP A 78 -12.40 -1.29 -12.00
N ASN A 79 -12.94 -0.07 -12.04
CA ASN A 79 -12.23 1.10 -12.56
C ASN A 79 -11.03 1.45 -11.66
N VAL A 80 -11.22 1.42 -10.33
CA VAL A 80 -10.14 1.61 -9.37
C VAL A 80 -9.10 0.50 -9.50
N LEU A 81 -9.54 -0.75 -9.65
CA LEU A 81 -8.66 -1.91 -9.79
C LEU A 81 -7.72 -1.79 -11.00
N CYS A 82 -8.27 -1.43 -12.16
CA CYS A 82 -7.50 -1.20 -13.38
C CYS A 82 -6.54 0.00 -13.28
N SER A 83 -6.84 0.95 -12.39
CA SER A 83 -6.08 2.20 -12.24
C SER A 83 -5.09 2.17 -11.07
N LEU A 84 -5.13 1.15 -10.20
CA LEU A 84 -4.32 1.12 -8.98
C LEU A 84 -2.82 0.92 -9.27
N GLU A 85 -2.50 0.11 -10.28
CA GLU A 85 -1.13 -0.10 -10.74
C GLU A 85 -0.51 1.20 -11.30
N PRO A 86 -1.13 1.92 -12.26
CA PRO A 86 -0.60 3.20 -12.72
C PRO A 86 -0.60 4.29 -11.64
N TYR A 87 -1.56 4.27 -10.69
CA TYR A 87 -1.52 5.17 -9.53
C TYR A 87 -0.36 4.85 -8.60
N SER A 88 -0.04 3.57 -8.40
CA SER A 88 1.11 3.14 -7.61
C SER A 88 2.43 3.63 -8.21
N GLU A 89 2.58 3.52 -9.53
CA GLU A 89 3.75 4.03 -10.26
C GLU A 89 3.85 5.55 -10.16
N THR A 90 2.77 6.27 -10.43
CA THR A 90 2.72 7.74 -10.36
C THR A 90 3.06 8.24 -8.95
N ALA A 91 2.52 7.58 -7.92
CA ALA A 91 2.81 7.93 -6.53
C ALA A 91 4.29 7.70 -6.17
N ALA A 92 4.90 6.62 -6.67
CA ALA A 92 6.32 6.37 -6.48
C ALA A 92 7.18 7.47 -7.12
N GLU A 93 6.86 7.88 -8.36
CA GLU A 93 7.54 8.99 -9.04
C GLU A 93 7.42 10.31 -8.28
N LEU A 94 6.25 10.61 -7.71
CA LEU A 94 6.03 11.81 -6.90
C LEU A 94 6.90 11.80 -5.62
N VAL A 95 6.99 10.65 -4.95
CA VAL A 95 7.86 10.46 -3.77
C VAL A 95 9.32 10.66 -4.15
N ASN A 96 9.78 10.03 -5.23
CA ASN A 96 11.14 10.17 -5.73
C ASN A 96 11.49 11.61 -6.14
N SER A 97 10.57 12.29 -6.82
CA SER A 97 10.72 13.70 -7.21
C SER A 97 10.87 14.61 -5.99
N ARG A 98 10.09 14.36 -4.93
CA ARG A 98 10.18 15.10 -3.67
C ARG A 98 11.46 14.80 -2.91
N ASN A 99 11.89 13.54 -2.85
CA ASN A 99 13.17 13.15 -2.24
C ASN A 99 14.36 13.76 -2.98
N ARG A 100 14.31 13.84 -4.32
CA ARG A 100 15.35 14.53 -5.10
C ARG A 100 15.44 16.03 -4.77
N LYS A 101 14.30 16.69 -4.51
CA LYS A 101 14.23 18.12 -4.21
C LYS A 101 14.56 18.47 -2.76
N ARG A 102 14.17 17.63 -1.80
CA ARG A 102 14.25 17.91 -0.35
C ARG A 102 15.33 17.13 0.39
N GLY A 103 15.96 16.17 -0.29
CA GLY A 103 16.98 15.29 0.28
C GLY A 103 16.47 13.84 0.47
N PRO A 104 17.39 12.87 0.54
CA PRO A 104 17.05 11.46 0.74
C PRO A 104 16.22 11.26 2.01
N GLY A 105 15.17 10.44 1.92
CA GLY A 105 14.33 10.10 3.08
C GLY A 105 13.33 11.17 3.52
N ALA A 106 13.16 12.26 2.77
CA ALA A 106 12.15 13.29 3.06
C ALA A 106 10.71 12.74 2.98
N GLN A 107 10.49 11.72 2.15
CA GLN A 107 9.25 10.96 2.02
C GLN A 107 9.53 9.46 2.03
N THR A 108 8.53 8.73 2.51
CA THR A 108 8.58 7.31 2.85
C THR A 108 7.56 6.49 2.05
N CYS A 109 7.58 5.17 2.23
CA CYS A 109 6.53 4.26 1.75
C CYS A 109 5.14 4.62 2.31
N HIS A 110 5.08 5.21 3.51
CA HIS A 110 3.82 5.71 4.06
C HIS A 110 3.29 6.92 3.27
N ASP A 111 4.17 7.84 2.85
CA ASP A 111 3.80 8.96 1.97
C ASP A 111 3.26 8.47 0.62
N TRP A 112 3.83 7.40 0.07
CA TRP A 112 3.34 6.76 -1.14
C TRP A 112 1.89 6.26 -0.97
N ALA A 113 1.59 5.52 0.12
CA ALA A 113 0.25 5.04 0.40
C ALA A 113 -0.74 6.19 0.61
N MET A 114 -0.31 7.23 1.34
CA MET A 114 -1.08 8.46 1.57
C MET A 114 -1.46 9.17 0.26
N ILE A 115 -0.54 9.27 -0.70
CA ILE A 115 -0.82 9.90 -2.01
C ILE A 115 -1.94 9.14 -2.73
N ILE A 116 -1.87 7.81 -2.78
CA ILE A 116 -2.87 6.99 -3.48
C ILE A 116 -4.23 7.10 -2.78
N VAL A 117 -4.27 6.89 -1.47
CA VAL A 117 -5.54 6.91 -0.71
C VAL A 117 -6.19 8.28 -0.78
N ARG A 118 -5.40 9.36 -0.67
CA ARG A 118 -5.90 10.72 -0.86
C ARG A 118 -6.51 10.92 -2.25
N SER A 119 -5.82 10.50 -3.31
CA SER A 119 -6.32 10.64 -4.68
C SER A 119 -7.63 9.87 -4.88
N LEU A 120 -7.77 8.68 -4.27
CA LEU A 120 -8.99 7.90 -4.33
C LEU A 120 -10.13 8.52 -3.53
N GLU A 121 -9.87 9.02 -2.32
CA GLU A 121 -10.87 9.69 -1.49
C GLU A 121 -11.33 11.02 -2.11
N ASP A 122 -10.40 11.86 -2.61
CA ASP A 122 -10.70 13.12 -3.30
C ASP A 122 -11.55 12.89 -4.56
N SER A 123 -11.41 11.73 -5.20
CA SER A 123 -12.21 11.31 -6.37
C SER A 123 -13.52 10.61 -6.00
N MET A 124 -13.86 10.53 -4.71
CA MET A 124 -15.03 9.79 -4.18
C MET A 124 -15.03 8.29 -4.53
N LEU A 125 -13.85 7.70 -4.72
CA LEU A 125 -13.63 6.28 -4.99
C LEU A 125 -13.36 5.47 -3.70
N LEU A 126 -13.20 6.17 -2.58
CA LEU A 126 -13.14 5.61 -1.23
C LEU A 126 -14.09 6.40 -0.31
N PRO A 127 -14.59 5.79 0.77
CA PRO A 127 -15.38 6.49 1.77
C PRO A 127 -14.57 7.59 2.46
N GLN A 128 -15.27 8.65 2.89
CA GLN A 128 -14.65 9.70 3.68
C GLN A 128 -14.04 9.15 4.97
N GLY A 129 -12.83 9.60 5.29
CA GLY A 129 -12.06 9.16 6.45
C GLY A 129 -11.08 8.02 6.17
N ALA A 130 -11.02 7.48 4.95
CA ALA A 130 -10.01 6.49 4.57
C ALA A 130 -8.58 7.06 4.74
N LEU A 131 -8.35 8.29 4.29
CA LEU A 131 -7.10 9.02 4.47
C LEU A 131 -6.78 9.24 5.95
N ALA A 132 -7.76 9.67 6.74
CA ALA A 132 -7.59 9.87 8.17
C ALA A 132 -7.20 8.58 8.91
N CYS A 133 -7.66 7.42 8.43
CA CYS A 133 -7.22 6.12 8.93
C CYS A 133 -5.74 5.87 8.61
N VAL A 134 -5.29 6.16 7.38
CA VAL A 134 -3.87 6.02 7.01
C VAL A 134 -2.99 6.99 7.79
N GLU A 135 -3.41 8.24 7.97
CA GLU A 135 -2.64 9.27 8.70
C GLU A 135 -2.31 8.90 10.15
N LYS A 136 -3.22 8.16 10.80
CA LYS A 136 -3.06 7.69 12.17
C LYS A 136 -2.13 6.48 12.29
N CYS A 137 -1.79 5.84 11.16
CA CYS A 137 -0.92 4.68 11.15
C CYS A 137 0.56 5.08 11.36
N PRO A 138 1.37 4.24 12.03
CA PRO A 138 2.81 4.44 12.17
C PRO A 138 3.49 4.77 10.84
N ARG A 139 4.31 5.82 10.79
CA ARG A 139 5.03 6.21 9.55
C ARG A 139 6.31 5.42 9.31
N ILE A 140 6.82 4.77 10.36
CA ILE A 140 8.12 4.07 10.39
C ILE A 140 7.94 2.84 11.27
N GLY A 141 8.58 1.72 10.90
CA GLY A 141 8.74 0.56 11.77
C GLY A 141 9.82 -0.40 11.34
#